data_AF-A0A851ZKN8-F1
#
_entry.id   AF-A0A851ZKN8-F1
#
_cell.length_a   1.000
_cell.length_b   1.000
_cell.length_c   1.000
_cell.angle_alpha   90.00
_cell.angle_beta   90.00
_cell.angle_gamma   90.00
#
_symmetry.space_group_name_H-M   'P 1'
#
loop_
_entity.id
_entity.type
_entity.pdbx_description
1 polymer ?
#
loop_
_entity_poly.entity_id
_entity_poly.type
_entity_poly.pdbx_seq_one_letter_code
_entity_poly.pdbx_strand_id
1 'polypeptide(L)'
;LDLSNCSLHSLPTGLPEATTAIVLDLSENPLMPLSSGSFQGFTQLQLLAVPLALECPGGSSAWEEVTAQRSSWICQGQRNACNELAWLCPENAACAPDGPGLVQCLCNSPFHGYKCLREATFPVLLFSGILGAITLSLSLLLWGTQRRKAKTP
;
A
#
# COMPACT_ATOMS: atom_id res chain seq x y z
N LEU A 1 19.91 10.02 -4.72
CA LEU A 1 19.80 10.61 -3.38
C LEU A 1 20.97 10.07 -2.57
N ASP A 2 21.91 10.92 -2.21
CA ASP A 2 23.05 10.54 -1.37
C ASP A 2 22.74 10.97 0.06
N LEU A 3 22.81 10.01 0.99
CA LEU A 3 22.68 10.18 2.44
C LEU A 3 23.82 9.42 3.15
N SER A 4 24.93 9.16 2.46
CA SER A 4 26.10 8.48 3.01
C SER A 4 26.73 9.31 4.14
N ASN A 5 27.30 8.63 5.15
CA ASN A 5 28.02 9.23 6.29
C ASN A 5 27.25 10.38 7.00
N CYS A 6 25.92 10.31 7.01
CA CYS A 6 25.04 11.33 7.62
C CYS A 6 24.74 11.07 9.11
N SER A 7 25.45 10.12 9.74
CA SER A 7 25.23 9.67 11.14
C SER A 7 23.79 9.22 11.44
N LEU A 8 23.10 8.66 10.43
CA LEU A 8 21.72 8.20 10.55
C LEU A 8 21.62 6.90 11.36
N HIS A 9 20.83 6.92 12.43
CA HIS A 9 20.48 5.72 13.20
C HIS A 9 19.18 5.02 12.72
N SER A 10 18.34 5.76 12.00
CA SER A 10 17.14 5.28 11.33
C SER A 10 16.97 5.99 9.99
N LEU A 11 16.12 5.47 9.11
CA LEU A 11 15.77 6.17 7.87
C LEU A 11 15.07 7.53 8.18
N PRO A 12 15.31 8.59 7.39
CA PRO A 12 14.61 9.86 7.54
C PRO A 12 13.09 9.72 7.34
N THR A 13 12.29 10.46 8.11
CA THR A 13 10.83 10.43 8.01
C THR A 13 10.29 10.90 6.65
N GLY A 14 11.01 11.78 5.96
CA GLY A 14 10.69 12.22 4.60
C GLY A 14 11.20 11.30 3.48
N LEU A 15 11.90 10.21 3.79
CA LEU A 15 12.44 9.30 2.76
C LEU A 15 11.36 8.72 1.80
N PRO A 16 10.11 8.42 2.23
CA PRO A 16 9.05 7.97 1.31
C PRO A 16 8.66 8.98 0.21
N GLU A 17 8.98 10.27 0.38
CA GLU A 17 8.79 11.28 -0.67
C GLU A 17 9.77 11.09 -1.85
N ALA A 18 10.86 10.35 -1.65
CA ALA A 18 11.91 10.09 -2.62
C ALA A 18 11.75 8.73 -3.35
N THR A 19 10.55 8.13 -3.37
CA THR A 19 10.25 6.82 -3.98
C THR A 19 10.57 6.71 -5.49
N THR A 20 10.76 7.84 -6.18
CA THR A 20 11.23 7.93 -7.57
C THR A 20 12.75 7.89 -7.72
N ALA A 21 13.51 7.74 -6.63
CA ALA A 21 14.97 7.67 -6.67
C ALA A 21 15.46 6.41 -7.38
N ILE A 22 16.31 6.61 -8.40
CA ILE A 22 16.98 5.53 -9.16
C ILE A 22 18.26 5.07 -8.46
N VAL A 23 18.92 5.98 -7.73
CA VAL A 23 20.12 5.72 -6.93
C VAL A 23 19.89 6.23 -5.51
N LEU A 24 20.15 5.40 -4.52
CA LEU A 24 20.08 5.75 -3.09
C LEU A 24 21.32 5.25 -2.36
N ASP A 25 22.06 6.14 -1.71
CA ASP A 25 23.20 5.77 -0.86
C ASP A 25 22.89 6.03 0.61
N LEU A 26 22.99 4.98 1.43
CA LEU A 26 22.84 4.99 2.89
C LEU A 26 24.10 4.45 3.59
N SER A 27 25.21 4.28 2.87
CA SER A 27 26.47 3.74 3.39
C SER A 27 27.09 4.60 4.50
N GLU A 28 28.03 4.02 5.26
CA GLU A 28 28.73 4.71 6.37
C GLU A 28 27.82 5.26 7.49
N ASN A 29 26.54 4.85 7.55
CA ASN A 29 25.60 5.23 8.61
C ASN A 29 25.43 4.12 9.68
N PRO A 30 25.29 4.48 10.98
CA PRO A 30 25.03 3.55 12.08
C PRO A 30 23.54 3.14 12.18
N LEU A 31 22.95 2.71 11.06
CA LEU A 31 21.54 2.34 10.95
C LEU A 31 21.20 1.08 11.76
N MET A 32 20.09 1.13 12.49
CA MET A 32 19.49 -0.05 13.12
C MET A 32 18.81 -0.98 12.08
N PRO A 33 18.57 -2.27 12.42
CA PRO A 33 17.85 -3.20 11.54
C PRO A 33 16.53 -2.62 11.03
N LEU A 34 16.36 -2.63 9.71
CA LEU A 34 15.24 -2.03 9.01
C LEU A 34 14.05 -3.00 8.91
N SER A 35 12.82 -2.47 8.91
CA SER A 35 11.63 -3.29 8.69
C SER A 35 11.49 -3.67 7.21
N SER A 36 10.81 -4.78 6.91
CA SER A 36 10.58 -5.23 5.53
C SER A 36 9.87 -4.19 4.65
N GLY A 37 8.99 -3.36 5.22
CA GLY A 37 8.31 -2.26 4.54
C GLY A 37 9.12 -0.95 4.42
N SER A 38 10.38 -0.91 4.89
CA SER A 38 11.17 0.33 4.95
C SER A 38 11.47 0.98 3.59
N PHE A 39 11.33 0.21 2.49
CA PHE A 39 11.52 0.67 1.10
C PHE A 39 10.24 0.47 0.28
N GLN A 40 9.06 0.51 0.91
CA GLN A 40 7.79 0.44 0.20
C GLN A 40 7.65 1.61 -0.80
N GLY A 41 7.08 1.34 -1.98
CA GLY A 41 6.94 2.30 -3.08
C GLY A 41 8.21 2.57 -3.90
N PHE A 42 9.40 2.22 -3.41
CA PHE A 42 10.65 2.35 -4.18
C PHE A 42 10.70 1.27 -5.27
N THR A 43 10.20 1.58 -6.46
CA THR A 43 10.03 0.62 -7.56
C THR A 43 11.04 0.80 -8.71
N GLN A 44 11.97 1.74 -8.58
CA GLN A 44 12.88 2.19 -9.65
C GLN A 44 14.37 2.15 -9.25
N LEU A 45 14.74 1.50 -8.14
CA LEU A 45 16.12 1.51 -7.64
C LEU A 45 17.05 0.66 -8.53
N GLN A 46 17.88 1.31 -9.33
CA GLN A 46 18.94 0.63 -10.08
C GLN A 46 20.19 0.41 -9.22
N LEU A 47 20.44 1.26 -8.22
CA LEU A 47 21.52 1.09 -7.24
C LEU A 47 21.07 1.54 -5.85
N LEU A 48 21.25 0.67 -4.86
CA LEU A 48 21.09 0.96 -3.45
C LEU A 48 22.35 0.53 -2.68
N ALA A 49 22.99 1.45 -1.96
CA ALA A 49 24.08 1.12 -1.05
C ALA A 49 23.61 1.18 0.41
N VAL A 50 23.84 0.12 1.19
CA VAL A 50 23.49 0.04 2.63
C VAL A 50 24.69 -0.41 3.48
N PRO A 51 24.79 -0.04 4.77
CA PRO A 51 25.88 -0.49 5.65
C PRO A 51 25.96 -2.02 5.75
N LEU A 52 27.16 -2.60 5.87
CA LEU A 52 27.39 -4.06 5.97
C LEU A 52 26.64 -4.77 7.13
N ALA A 53 26.20 -4.02 8.15
CA ALA A 53 25.41 -4.54 9.26
C ALA A 53 23.93 -4.80 8.92
N LEU A 54 23.48 -4.39 7.73
CA LEU A 54 22.16 -4.67 7.16
C LEU A 54 22.28 -5.63 5.98
N GLU A 55 21.14 -6.13 5.51
CA GLU A 55 21.03 -6.84 4.23
C GLU A 55 20.39 -5.93 3.16
N CYS A 56 20.56 -6.28 1.88
CA CYS A 56 19.80 -5.64 0.81
C CYS A 56 18.28 -5.85 1.03
N PRO A 57 17.43 -4.80 0.96
CA PRO A 57 15.99 -4.93 1.14
C PRO A 57 15.37 -5.93 0.17
N GLY A 58 14.45 -6.76 0.66
CA GLY A 58 13.88 -7.88 -0.08
C GLY A 58 14.80 -9.11 -0.20
N GLY A 59 16.01 -9.08 0.37
CA GLY A 59 17.02 -10.13 0.24
C GLY A 59 17.69 -10.14 -1.13
N SER A 60 18.64 -11.07 -1.34
CA SER A 60 19.41 -11.15 -2.60
C SER A 60 18.56 -11.50 -3.83
N SER A 61 17.39 -12.12 -3.66
CA SER A 61 16.45 -12.41 -4.74
C SER A 61 15.75 -11.16 -5.31
N ALA A 62 15.73 -10.04 -4.58
CA ALA A 62 15.13 -8.79 -5.03
C ALA A 62 16.02 -7.99 -6.00
N TRP A 63 17.26 -8.42 -6.28
CA TRP A 63 18.26 -7.66 -7.02
C TRP A 63 18.96 -8.53 -8.08
N GLU A 64 19.34 -7.94 -9.21
CA GLU A 64 20.12 -8.60 -10.26
C GLU A 64 21.48 -9.05 -9.71
N GLU A 65 22.16 -8.16 -9.00
CA GLU A 65 23.45 -8.41 -8.35
C GLU A 65 23.47 -7.81 -6.92
N VAL A 66 24.14 -8.50 -5.99
CA VAL A 66 24.48 -7.98 -4.66
C VAL A 66 25.96 -8.23 -4.41
N THR A 67 26.73 -7.18 -4.13
CA THR A 67 28.17 -7.26 -3.83
C THR A 67 28.54 -6.52 -2.55
N ALA A 68 29.56 -7.00 -1.84
CA ALA A 68 30.16 -6.27 -0.73
C ALA A 68 31.26 -5.35 -1.27
N GLN A 69 31.19 -4.04 -0.97
CA GLN A 69 32.19 -3.07 -1.39
C GLN A 69 32.60 -2.18 -0.22
N ARG A 70 33.87 -2.29 0.21
CA ARG A 70 34.47 -1.58 1.37
C ARG A 70 33.71 -1.82 2.69
N SER A 71 32.69 -1.03 2.95
CA SER A 71 31.93 -0.88 4.19
C SER A 71 30.40 -0.96 3.97
N SER A 72 29.97 -1.21 2.73
CA SER A 72 28.57 -1.34 2.33
C SER A 72 28.29 -2.61 1.51
N TRP A 73 27.03 -3.03 1.51
CA TRP A 73 26.45 -3.84 0.44
C TRP A 73 25.96 -2.92 -0.67
N ILE A 74 26.26 -3.28 -1.91
CA ILE A 74 25.75 -2.64 -3.11
C ILE A 74 24.74 -3.58 -3.75
N CYS A 75 23.48 -3.15 -3.77
CA CYS A 75 22.35 -3.87 -4.35
C CYS A 75 22.05 -3.22 -5.73
N GLN A 76 22.15 -3.99 -6.82
CA GLN A 76 22.04 -3.47 -8.18
C GLN A 76 20.90 -4.15 -8.96
N GLY A 77 20.17 -3.36 -9.76
CA GLY A 77 19.07 -3.82 -10.61
C GLY A 77 17.91 -4.42 -9.82
N GLN A 78 17.01 -3.59 -9.29
CA GLN A 78 15.81 -4.07 -8.59
C GLN A 78 14.96 -4.96 -9.53
N ARG A 79 14.78 -6.23 -9.15
CA ARG A 79 13.94 -7.17 -9.91
C ARG A 79 12.46 -6.89 -9.68
N ASN A 80 11.65 -7.05 -10.73
CA ASN A 80 10.20 -7.03 -10.59
C ASN A 80 9.70 -8.31 -9.91
N ALA A 81 9.39 -8.22 -8.62
CA ALA A 81 8.90 -9.33 -7.81
C ALA A 81 7.59 -9.96 -8.33
N CYS A 82 6.79 -9.24 -9.13
CA CYS A 82 5.60 -9.82 -9.78
C CYS A 82 5.93 -10.94 -10.77
N ASN A 83 7.16 -11.03 -11.30
CA ASN A 83 7.56 -12.10 -12.21
C ASN A 83 7.42 -13.50 -11.59
N GLU A 84 7.54 -13.61 -10.26
CA GLU A 84 7.36 -14.88 -9.52
C GLU A 84 6.17 -14.84 -8.54
N LEU A 85 5.72 -13.66 -8.11
CA LEU A 85 4.66 -13.51 -7.09
C LEU A 85 3.27 -13.13 -7.64
N ALA A 86 3.10 -12.91 -8.95
CA ALA A 86 1.81 -12.46 -9.50
C ALA A 86 0.62 -13.39 -9.20
N TRP A 87 0.85 -14.69 -9.01
CA TRP A 87 -0.18 -15.68 -8.65
C TRP A 87 -0.77 -15.49 -7.25
N LEU A 88 -0.18 -14.64 -6.40
CA LEU A 88 -0.75 -14.26 -5.09
C LEU A 88 -1.95 -13.30 -5.24
N CYS A 89 -2.11 -12.66 -6.40
CA CYS A 89 -3.22 -11.72 -6.63
C CYS A 89 -4.53 -12.44 -6.99
N PRO A 90 -5.69 -11.93 -6.53
CA PRO A 90 -6.98 -12.47 -6.94
C PRO A 90 -7.25 -12.19 -8.43
N GLU A 91 -8.12 -13.00 -9.05
CA GLU A 91 -8.48 -13.00 -10.48
C GLU A 91 -8.74 -11.61 -11.08
N ASN A 92 -9.39 -10.72 -10.32
CA ASN A 92 -9.75 -9.36 -10.74
C ASN A 92 -8.66 -8.30 -10.44
N ALA A 93 -7.41 -8.70 -10.17
CA ALA A 93 -6.31 -7.80 -9.85
C ALA A 93 -5.05 -8.07 -10.68
N ALA A 94 -4.37 -7.00 -11.08
CA ALA A 94 -3.00 -7.06 -11.59
C ALA A 94 -2.00 -6.98 -10.44
N CYS A 95 -0.90 -7.73 -10.54
CA CYS A 95 0.26 -7.54 -9.67
C CYS A 95 1.04 -6.29 -10.14
N ALA A 96 1.39 -5.42 -9.21
CA ALA A 96 2.35 -4.35 -9.39
C ALA A 96 3.47 -4.46 -8.34
N PRO A 97 4.72 -4.08 -8.65
CA PRO A 97 5.77 -3.99 -7.65
C PRO A 97 5.44 -2.89 -6.62
N ASP A 98 5.95 -3.03 -5.40
CA ASP A 98 5.75 -2.04 -4.32
C ASP A 98 7.01 -1.84 -3.46
N GLY A 99 8.18 -2.13 -4.01
CA GLY A 99 9.47 -2.09 -3.29
C GLY A 99 10.39 -3.25 -3.66
N PRO A 100 11.64 -3.27 -3.19
CA PRO A 100 12.53 -4.42 -3.38
C PRO A 100 11.95 -5.68 -2.69
N GLY A 101 11.61 -6.69 -3.47
CA GLY A 101 10.94 -7.91 -2.97
C GLY A 101 9.48 -7.73 -2.53
N LEU A 102 8.87 -6.57 -2.77
CA LEU A 102 7.49 -6.27 -2.38
C LEU A 102 6.56 -6.19 -3.60
N VAL A 103 5.32 -6.67 -3.43
CA VAL A 103 4.25 -6.62 -4.44
C VAL A 103 2.95 -6.15 -3.83
N GLN A 104 2.13 -5.48 -4.64
CA GLN A 104 0.75 -5.09 -4.34
C GLN A 104 -0.18 -5.58 -5.44
N CYS A 105 -1.43 -5.89 -5.09
CA CYS A 105 -2.45 -6.33 -6.03
C CYS A 105 -3.44 -5.19 -6.28
N LEU A 106 -3.36 -4.56 -7.45
CA LEU A 106 -4.21 -3.44 -7.85
C LEU A 106 -5.43 -3.99 -8.61
N CYS A 107 -6.63 -3.58 -8.24
CA CYS A 107 -7.85 -4.04 -8.93
C CYS A 107 -7.88 -3.54 -10.38
N ASN A 108 -8.16 -4.47 -11.30
CA ASN A 108 -8.40 -4.14 -12.71
C ASN A 108 -9.73 -3.38 -12.81
N SER A 109 -9.78 -2.26 -13.52
CA SER A 109 -11.05 -1.56 -13.79
C SER A 109 -12.03 -2.50 -14.53
N PRO A 110 -13.31 -2.61 -14.15
CA PRO A 110 -14.07 -1.77 -13.21
C PRO A 110 -14.12 -2.27 -11.74
N PHE A 111 -13.34 -3.31 -11.40
CA PHE A 111 -13.37 -3.95 -10.09
C PHE A 111 -12.73 -3.10 -8.98
N HIS A 112 -13.23 -3.25 -7.76
CA HIS A 112 -12.73 -2.51 -6.59
C HIS A 112 -13.07 -3.21 -5.26
N GLY A 113 -12.61 -2.64 -4.15
CA GLY A 113 -12.84 -3.13 -2.80
C GLY A 113 -12.02 -4.37 -2.43
N TYR A 114 -12.35 -4.99 -1.29
CA TYR A 114 -11.62 -6.16 -0.78
C TYR A 114 -11.62 -7.31 -1.80
N LYS A 115 -10.41 -7.79 -2.13
CA LYS A 115 -10.14 -8.83 -3.15
C LYS A 115 -10.70 -8.52 -4.56
N CYS A 116 -11.02 -7.27 -4.85
CA CYS A 116 -11.53 -6.85 -6.17
C CYS A 116 -12.83 -7.59 -6.57
N LEU A 117 -13.67 -7.92 -5.58
CA LEU A 117 -14.91 -8.69 -5.75
C LEU A 117 -16.15 -7.80 -6.00
N ARG A 118 -15.99 -6.47 -6.07
CA ARG A 118 -17.09 -5.54 -6.35
C ARG A 118 -16.95 -4.93 -7.72
N GLU A 119 -18.02 -4.98 -8.49
CA GLU A 119 -18.20 -4.33 -9.78
C GLU A 119 -19.39 -3.38 -9.70
N ALA A 120 -19.34 -2.30 -10.50
CA ALA A 120 -20.31 -1.19 -10.52
C ALA A 120 -20.45 -0.41 -9.19
N THR A 121 -21.06 0.77 -9.25
CA THR A 121 -21.28 1.64 -8.08
C THR A 121 -22.52 1.22 -7.30
N PHE A 122 -22.47 1.36 -5.97
CA PHE A 122 -23.64 1.12 -5.13
C PHE A 122 -24.77 2.11 -5.48
N PRO A 123 -26.02 1.66 -5.71
CA PRO A 123 -27.12 2.52 -6.17
C PRO A 123 -27.73 3.35 -5.03
N VAL A 124 -26.95 4.32 -4.52
CA VAL A 124 -27.29 5.18 -3.36
C VAL A 124 -28.69 5.76 -3.44
N LEU A 125 -29.09 6.30 -4.60
CA LEU A 125 -30.39 6.93 -4.79
C LEU A 125 -31.56 5.95 -4.60
N LEU A 126 -31.43 4.71 -5.09
CA LEU A 126 -32.47 3.69 -4.98
C LEU A 126 -32.57 3.18 -3.53
N PHE A 127 -31.43 2.92 -2.88
CA PHE A 127 -31.41 2.49 -1.48
C PHE A 127 -31.98 3.56 -0.54
N SER A 128 -31.47 4.80 -0.62
CA SER A 128 -31.92 5.92 0.21
C SER A 128 -33.38 6.33 -0.09
N GLY A 129 -33.83 6.20 -1.35
CA GLY A 129 -35.21 6.46 -1.73
C GLY A 129 -36.19 5.46 -1.10
N ILE A 130 -35.89 4.15 -1.19
CA ILE A 130 -36.70 3.10 -0.56
C ILE A 130 -36.72 3.28 0.97
N LEU A 131 -35.56 3.46 1.59
CA LEU A 131 -35.43 3.60 3.04
C LEU A 131 -36.17 4.84 3.54
N GLY A 132 -35.99 6.00 2.88
CA GLY A 132 -36.71 7.23 3.19
C GLY A 132 -38.22 7.11 3.05
N ALA A 133 -38.73 6.46 1.99
CA ALA A 133 -40.15 6.23 1.78
C ALA A 133 -40.78 5.33 2.86
N ILE A 134 -40.06 4.28 3.28
CA ILE A 134 -40.48 3.40 4.39
C ILE A 134 -40.53 4.18 5.71
N THR A 135 -39.50 4.97 6.03
CA THR A 135 -39.46 5.80 7.24
C THR A 135 -40.58 6.86 7.27
N LEU A 136 -40.86 7.52 6.14
CA LEU A 136 -41.97 8.48 6.02
C LEU A 136 -43.32 7.79 6.25
N SER A 137 -43.53 6.62 5.63
CA SER A 137 -44.77 5.85 5.77
C SER A 137 -45.00 5.40 7.22
N LEU A 138 -43.96 4.86 7.88
CA LEU A 138 -44.02 4.49 9.30
C LEU A 138 -44.28 5.70 10.20
N SER A 139 -43.62 6.84 9.95
CA SER A 139 -43.84 8.08 10.70
C SER A 139 -45.29 8.59 10.58
N LEU A 140 -45.87 8.53 9.38
CA LEU A 140 -47.27 8.91 9.13
C LEU A 140 -48.26 7.93 9.79
N LEU A 141 -47.99 6.62 9.76
CA LEU A 141 -48.80 5.61 10.44
C LEU A 141 -48.77 5.76 11.96
N LEU A 142 -47.58 5.97 12.55
CA LEU A 142 -47.41 6.19 14.00
C LEU A 142 -48.07 7.50 14.44
N TRP A 143 -47.94 8.58 13.65
CA TRP A 143 -48.66 9.83 13.87
C TRP A 143 -50.18 9.64 13.83
N GLY A 144 -50.68 8.94 12.81
CA GLY A 144 -52.11 8.69 12.61
C GLY A 144 -52.74 7.79 13.69
N THR A 145 -51.99 6.82 14.21
CA THR A 145 -52.48 5.85 15.20
C THR A 145 -52.27 6.32 16.64
N GLN A 146 -51.04 6.68 17.02
CA GLN A 146 -50.70 7.07 18.40
C GLN A 146 -51.09 8.54 18.65
N ARG A 147 -50.67 9.46 17.78
CA ARG A 147 -50.84 10.91 17.98
C ARG A 147 -52.25 11.45 17.70
N ARG A 148 -53.18 10.59 17.24
CA ARG A 148 -54.63 10.87 17.28
C ARG A 148 -55.32 10.29 18.52
N LYS A 149 -54.92 9.12 19.03
CA LYS A 149 -55.54 8.51 20.22
C LYS A 149 -55.18 9.22 21.54
N ALA A 150 -54.07 9.96 21.58
CA ALA A 150 -53.73 10.87 22.68
C ALA A 150 -54.62 12.14 22.78
N LYS A 151 -55.75 12.21 22.05
CA LYS A 151 -56.72 13.32 22.08
C LYS A 151 -58.12 12.91 22.56
N THR A 152 -58.31 11.68 23.02
CA THR A 152 -59.54 11.26 23.72
C THR A 152 -59.27 11.31 25.22
N PRO A 153 -59.98 12.15 26.01
CA PRO A 153 -59.98 12.08 27.47
C PRO A 153 -60.79 10.89 27.99
#